data_AF-A0A355EN48-F1
#
_entry.id   AF-A0A355EN48-F1
#
_cell.length_a   1.000
_cell.length_b   1.000
_cell.length_c   1.000
_cell.angle_alpha   90.00
_cell.angle_beta   90.00
_cell.angle_gamma   90.00
#
_symmetry.space_group_name_H-M   'P 1'
#
loop_
_entity.id
_entity.type
_entity.pdbx_description
1 polymer ?
#
loop_
_entity_poly.entity_id
_entity_poly.type
_entity_poly.pdbx_seq_one_letter_code
_entity_poly.pdbx_strand_id
1 'polypeptide(L)'
;MIPIQMCEPMKEAHDRKVNLLSLLAVCCILAVVFMVPLPAGAQKAAAQEEPRAQAQSDVKSPFDSIKKTYAGINSLEASFRQKIFVSGIKKIREFDGDFFFKRQKGFLWKYTKPKDKTFLYDGHYMWQDEEGKSFVLKSKVSREKTGGTFFDLIEDIAHIDNLFTVKQHSITTGMQYFELIPKKDSSVTIAKLWVDKNNLLRKIEIVEFTGNVNTVEFSNIKVNAPVSDAKFIYKSDGVKDVVER
;
A
#
# COMPACT_ATOMS: atom_id res chain seq x y z
N MET A 1 -20.40 -2.46 42.06
CA MET A 1 -20.77 -3.82 41.59
C MET A 1 -22.19 -3.78 41.05
N ILE A 2 -22.32 -3.69 39.72
CA ILE A 2 -23.53 -3.96 38.90
C ILE A 2 -22.99 -4.47 37.55
N PRO A 3 -23.55 -5.52 36.92
CA PRO A 3 -22.79 -6.45 36.09
C PRO A 3 -22.68 -6.10 34.60
N ILE A 4 -21.66 -6.71 34.00
CA ILE A 4 -21.28 -6.76 32.59
C ILE A 4 -22.24 -7.70 31.85
N GLN A 5 -22.89 -7.22 30.78
CA GLN A 5 -23.65 -8.07 29.87
C GLN A 5 -22.80 -8.34 28.61
N MET A 6 -22.46 -9.61 28.46
CA MET A 6 -21.69 -10.21 27.37
C MET A 6 -22.57 -10.27 26.10
N CYS A 7 -22.05 -9.83 24.95
CA CYS A 7 -22.62 -10.15 23.64
C CYS A 7 -21.81 -11.30 23.02
N GLU A 8 -22.46 -12.45 22.85
CA GLU A 8 -21.98 -13.58 22.02
C GLU A 8 -22.30 -13.38 20.53
N PRO A 9 -21.58 -14.07 19.62
CA PRO A 9 -21.61 -13.78 18.18
C PRO A 9 -22.70 -14.54 17.42
N MET A 10 -23.33 -13.86 16.45
CA MET A 10 -24.23 -14.50 15.48
C MET A 10 -23.44 -15.32 14.44
N LYS A 11 -23.73 -16.61 14.39
CA LYS A 11 -23.57 -17.47 13.20
C LYS A 11 -24.95 -17.63 12.58
N GLU A 12 -25.08 -17.38 11.29
CA GLU A 12 -26.03 -18.12 10.47
C GLU A 12 -25.53 -18.22 9.02
N ALA A 13 -25.36 -19.47 8.58
CA ALA A 13 -24.95 -19.87 7.25
C ALA A 13 -26.21 -20.21 6.44
N HIS A 14 -26.24 -19.79 5.17
CA HIS A 14 -27.36 -20.06 4.26
C HIS A 14 -27.11 -21.38 3.52
N ASP A 15 -27.90 -22.41 3.85
CA ASP A 15 -28.02 -23.68 3.13
C ASP A 15 -29.27 -23.62 2.23
N ARG A 16 -29.13 -23.86 0.92
CA ARG A 16 -30.23 -24.40 0.10
C ARG A 16 -29.71 -25.39 -0.94
N LYS A 17 -30.27 -26.59 -0.81
CA LYS A 17 -29.95 -27.85 -1.48
C LYS A 17 -30.42 -27.91 -2.94
N VAL A 18 -29.53 -28.47 -3.77
CA VAL A 18 -29.66 -29.58 -4.75
C VAL A 18 -31.04 -29.86 -5.35
N ASN A 19 -31.10 -29.97 -6.69
CA ASN A 19 -31.80 -31.09 -7.34
C ASN A 19 -31.26 -31.43 -8.74
N LEU A 20 -31.14 -32.73 -9.00
CA LEU A 20 -30.48 -33.41 -10.11
C LEU A 20 -31.49 -34.35 -10.80
N LEU A 21 -31.43 -34.44 -12.14
CA LEU A 21 -31.95 -35.50 -13.04
C LEU A 21 -33.48 -35.67 -13.23
N SER A 22 -33.94 -35.52 -14.49
CA SER A 22 -34.89 -36.42 -15.19
C SER A 22 -35.07 -36.02 -16.68
N LEU A 23 -34.63 -36.86 -17.62
CA LEU A 23 -35.41 -37.66 -18.60
C LEU A 23 -35.56 -36.99 -20.00
N LEU A 24 -34.83 -37.50 -21.02
CA LEU A 24 -35.22 -38.51 -22.04
C LEU A 24 -36.05 -37.95 -23.22
N ALA A 25 -35.46 -37.97 -24.43
CA ALA A 25 -36.15 -38.37 -25.67
C ALA A 25 -35.14 -38.63 -26.81
N VAL A 26 -35.18 -39.86 -27.32
CA VAL A 26 -34.47 -40.42 -28.48
C VAL A 26 -35.41 -40.41 -29.69
N CYS A 27 -34.89 -40.19 -30.90
CA CYS A 27 -35.36 -40.79 -32.18
C CYS A 27 -34.45 -40.31 -33.34
N CYS A 28 -33.70 -41.20 -34.01
CA CYS A 28 -34.09 -41.93 -35.26
C CYS A 28 -33.99 -41.00 -36.50
N ILE A 29 -33.25 -41.23 -37.59
CA ILE A 29 -32.97 -42.44 -38.39
C ILE A 29 -31.77 -42.18 -39.34
N LEU A 30 -30.96 -43.23 -39.56
CA LEU A 30 -30.02 -43.38 -40.68
C LEU A 30 -30.76 -43.84 -41.94
N ALA A 31 -30.52 -43.19 -43.09
CA ALA A 31 -30.83 -43.74 -44.41
C ALA A 31 -29.74 -43.35 -45.42
N VAL A 32 -29.45 -44.27 -46.34
CA VAL A 32 -28.23 -44.40 -47.14
C VAL A 32 -28.52 -44.07 -48.62
N VAL A 33 -27.45 -43.74 -49.38
CA VAL A 33 -27.21 -44.03 -50.83
C VAL A 33 -27.30 -42.87 -51.86
N PHE A 34 -26.10 -42.51 -52.39
CA PHE A 34 -25.64 -42.15 -53.76
C PHE A 34 -26.39 -41.15 -54.69
N MET A 35 -25.69 -40.07 -55.13
CA MET A 35 -25.23 -39.82 -56.53
C MET A 35 -24.53 -38.42 -56.67
N VAL A 36 -23.56 -38.33 -57.58
CA VAL A 36 -22.55 -37.26 -57.84
C VAL A 36 -22.96 -36.44 -59.10
N PRO A 37 -22.34 -35.31 -59.56
CA PRO A 37 -21.80 -34.06 -58.99
C PRO A 37 -22.42 -32.77 -59.62
N LEU A 38 -22.04 -31.55 -59.20
CA LEU A 38 -21.53 -30.47 -60.09
C LEU A 38 -20.98 -29.27 -59.27
N PRO A 39 -19.95 -28.55 -59.77
CA PRO A 39 -19.31 -27.44 -59.06
C PRO A 39 -19.94 -26.10 -59.45
N ALA A 40 -20.19 -25.23 -58.46
CA ALA A 40 -20.52 -23.83 -58.71
C ALA A 40 -19.67 -22.93 -57.81
N GLY A 41 -18.80 -22.16 -58.48
CA GLY A 41 -18.05 -20.99 -58.04
C GLY A 41 -18.10 -20.60 -56.57
N ALA A 42 -16.99 -20.85 -55.89
CA ALA A 42 -16.63 -20.12 -54.68
C ALA A 42 -16.31 -18.66 -55.03
N GLN A 43 -17.07 -17.73 -54.46
CA GLN A 43 -16.57 -16.37 -54.20
C GLN A 43 -17.23 -15.85 -52.92
N LYS A 44 -16.74 -16.38 -51.78
CA LYS A 44 -16.88 -15.68 -50.49
C LYS A 44 -15.91 -14.50 -50.54
N ALA A 45 -16.44 -13.28 -50.57
CA ALA A 45 -15.69 -12.09 -50.22
C ALA A 45 -15.16 -12.26 -48.79
N ALA A 46 -13.86 -12.49 -48.67
CA ALA A 46 -13.18 -12.45 -47.39
C ALA A 46 -13.14 -10.98 -46.94
N ALA A 47 -13.91 -10.65 -45.92
CA ALA A 47 -13.67 -9.45 -45.14
C ALA A 47 -12.28 -9.58 -44.52
N GLN A 48 -11.33 -8.78 -45.01
CA GLN A 48 -10.05 -8.59 -44.35
C GLN A 48 -10.30 -7.78 -43.08
N GLU A 49 -10.31 -8.45 -41.92
CA GLU A 49 -10.07 -7.77 -40.66
C GLU A 49 -8.61 -7.29 -40.68
N GLU A 50 -8.43 -5.97 -40.79
CA GLU A 50 -7.14 -5.36 -40.50
C GLU A 50 -6.72 -5.72 -39.07
N PRO A 51 -5.48 -6.19 -38.84
CA PRO A 51 -4.99 -6.35 -37.49
C PRO A 51 -4.88 -4.95 -36.87
N ARG A 52 -5.81 -4.60 -35.97
CA ARG A 52 -5.59 -3.53 -34.99
C ARG A 52 -4.37 -3.94 -34.17
N ALA A 53 -3.20 -3.47 -34.61
CA ALA A 53 -2.02 -3.39 -33.79
C ALA A 53 -2.42 -2.59 -32.54
N GLN A 54 -2.62 -3.30 -31.43
CA GLN A 54 -2.66 -2.67 -30.12
C GLN A 54 -1.28 -2.08 -29.91
N ALA A 55 -1.15 -0.78 -30.22
CA ALA A 55 -0.05 0.03 -29.74
C ALA A 55 -0.18 0.09 -28.22
N GLN A 56 0.38 -0.92 -27.57
CA GLN A 56 0.63 -0.92 -26.15
C GLN A 56 1.70 0.15 -25.93
N SER A 57 1.25 1.37 -25.72
CA SER A 57 2.12 2.49 -25.41
C SER A 57 2.90 2.11 -24.15
N ASP A 58 4.23 2.19 -24.24
CA ASP A 58 5.12 2.26 -23.08
C ASP A 58 4.80 3.55 -22.31
N VAL A 59 3.64 3.60 -21.65
CA VAL A 59 3.31 4.68 -20.72
C VAL A 59 4.17 4.45 -19.50
N LYS A 60 5.37 5.02 -19.56
CA LYS A 60 6.31 5.10 -18.44
C LYS A 60 5.55 5.62 -17.21
N SER A 61 5.60 4.88 -16.10
CA SER A 61 4.88 5.31 -14.90
C SER A 61 5.44 6.65 -14.45
N PRO A 62 4.59 7.60 -14.04
CA PRO A 62 5.04 8.90 -13.57
C PRO A 62 5.87 8.80 -12.28
N PHE A 63 5.91 7.62 -11.64
CA PHE A 63 6.78 7.32 -10.50
C PHE A 63 8.11 6.69 -10.88
N ASP A 64 8.40 6.41 -12.16
CA ASP A 64 9.59 5.63 -12.53
C ASP A 64 10.92 6.25 -12.08
N SER A 65 11.06 7.58 -12.14
CA SER A 65 12.27 8.25 -11.63
C SER A 65 12.38 8.15 -10.10
N ILE A 66 11.25 8.18 -9.41
CA ILE A 66 11.16 8.05 -7.94
C ILE A 66 11.52 6.63 -7.53
N LYS A 67 10.87 5.63 -8.12
CA LYS A 67 11.17 4.21 -7.90
C LYS A 67 12.65 3.89 -8.16
N LYS A 68 13.20 4.37 -9.29
CA LYS A 68 14.62 4.19 -9.61
C LYS A 68 15.54 4.81 -8.56
N THR A 69 15.21 6.01 -8.07
CA THR A 69 16.00 6.69 -7.05
C THR A 69 15.99 5.90 -5.74
N TYR A 70 14.81 5.51 -5.25
CA TYR A 70 14.67 4.75 -4.00
C TYR A 70 15.25 3.33 -4.10
N ALA A 71 15.21 2.71 -5.28
CA ALA A 71 15.89 1.44 -5.53
C ALA A 71 17.41 1.50 -5.31
N GLY A 72 18.03 2.68 -5.44
CA GLY A 72 19.46 2.92 -5.16
C GLY A 72 19.79 3.36 -3.73
N ILE A 73 18.78 3.53 -2.85
CA ILE A 73 18.97 3.96 -1.47
C ILE A 73 19.35 2.75 -0.60
N ASN A 74 20.56 2.77 -0.05
CA ASN A 74 21.06 1.79 0.93
C ASN A 74 20.92 2.30 2.37
N SER A 75 20.98 3.61 2.58
CA SER A 75 20.65 4.26 3.85
C SER A 75 19.97 5.59 3.64
N LEU A 76 19.10 5.97 4.57
CA LEU A 76 18.39 7.24 4.57
C LEU A 76 18.30 7.76 6.00
N GLU A 77 18.59 9.04 6.19
CA GLU A 77 18.35 9.79 7.42
C GLU A 77 17.54 11.04 7.04
N ALA A 78 16.52 11.38 7.84
CA ALA A 78 15.77 12.62 7.67
C ALA A 78 15.17 13.05 9.01
N SER A 79 15.02 14.35 9.21
CA SER A 79 14.14 14.88 10.25
C SER A 79 12.75 15.07 9.67
N PHE A 80 11.71 14.82 10.46
CA PHE A 80 10.32 15.02 10.05
C PHE A 80 9.55 15.91 11.01
N ARG A 81 8.57 16.62 10.46
CA ARG A 81 7.48 17.24 11.20
C ARG A 81 6.16 16.64 10.74
N GLN A 82 5.35 16.16 11.68
CA GLN A 82 4.05 15.58 11.42
C GLN A 82 2.95 16.46 12.01
N LYS A 83 1.85 16.64 11.26
CA LYS A 83 0.61 17.27 11.71
C LYS A 83 -0.55 16.34 11.46
N ILE A 84 -1.34 16.07 12.49
CA ILE A 84 -2.55 15.25 12.41
C ILE A 84 -3.74 16.13 12.76
N PHE A 85 -4.56 16.47 11.77
CA PHE A 85 -5.88 17.04 11.99
C PHE A 85 -6.89 15.93 12.26
N VAL A 86 -7.50 15.96 13.44
CA VAL A 86 -8.53 15.01 13.87
C VAL A 86 -9.89 15.66 13.70
N SER A 87 -10.60 15.26 12.64
CA SER A 87 -11.86 15.89 12.21
C SER A 87 -12.93 15.87 13.32
N GLY A 88 -13.11 14.71 13.96
CA GLY A 88 -14.16 14.51 14.97
C GLY A 88 -14.07 15.44 16.19
N ILE A 89 -12.89 16.00 16.49
CA ILE A 89 -12.69 16.94 17.60
C ILE A 89 -12.13 18.30 17.15
N LYS A 90 -11.94 18.50 15.84
CA LYS A 90 -11.36 19.72 15.23
C LYS A 90 -10.05 20.17 15.89
N LYS A 91 -9.17 19.22 16.23
CA LYS A 91 -7.85 19.53 16.82
C LYS A 91 -6.71 19.11 15.91
N ILE A 92 -5.63 19.87 15.96
CA ILE A 92 -4.35 19.54 15.34
C ILE A 92 -3.43 18.99 16.42
N ARG A 93 -2.74 17.90 16.12
CA ARG A 93 -1.62 17.37 16.91
C ARG A 93 -0.35 17.50 16.08
N GLU A 94 0.71 17.96 16.71
CA GLU A 94 2.00 18.13 16.03
C GLU A 94 3.06 17.26 16.70
N PHE A 95 3.95 16.72 15.87
CA PHE A 95 5.06 15.89 16.30
C PHE A 95 6.30 16.24 15.49
N ASP A 96 7.46 16.16 16.13
CA ASP A 96 8.75 16.24 15.46
C ASP A 96 9.53 14.96 15.76
N GLY A 97 10.45 14.61 14.86
CA GLY A 97 11.26 13.43 15.03
C GLY A 97 12.28 13.21 13.93
N ASP A 98 12.90 12.04 13.97
CA ASP A 98 13.89 11.60 13.00
C ASP A 98 13.54 10.21 12.47
N PHE A 99 13.82 10.02 11.20
CA PHE A 99 13.67 8.77 10.48
C PHE A 99 15.03 8.26 10.02
N PHE A 100 15.28 6.98 10.27
CA PHE A 100 16.47 6.27 9.81
C PHE A 100 16.04 5.01 9.09
N PHE A 101 16.69 4.71 7.98
CA PHE A 101 16.51 3.47 7.24
C PHE A 101 17.88 2.94 6.80
N LYS A 102 18.02 1.62 6.82
CA LYS A 102 19.17 0.93 6.23
C LYS A 102 18.72 -0.37 5.60
N ARG A 103 19.03 -0.53 4.32
CA ARG A 103 18.66 -1.71 3.52
C ARG A 103 19.18 -2.99 4.17
N GLN A 104 18.34 -4.02 4.19
CA GLN A 104 18.57 -5.31 4.88
C GLN A 104 18.76 -5.24 6.41
N LYS A 105 18.60 -4.07 7.05
CA LYS A 105 18.68 -3.91 8.51
C LYS A 105 17.35 -3.49 9.12
N GLY A 106 16.65 -2.55 8.48
CA GLY A 106 15.34 -2.10 8.90
C GLY A 106 15.24 -0.59 8.97
N PHE A 107 14.35 -0.08 9.83
CA PHE A 107 14.12 1.35 9.99
C PHE A 107 13.82 1.73 11.44
N LEU A 108 14.07 2.99 11.78
CA LEU A 108 13.71 3.60 13.06
C LEU A 108 12.97 4.91 12.78
N TRP A 109 11.71 4.96 13.20
CA TRP A 109 10.92 6.18 13.26
C TRP A 109 10.87 6.66 14.70
N LYS A 110 11.64 7.71 15.02
CA LYS A 110 11.77 8.24 16.38
C LYS A 110 11.06 9.59 16.48
N TYR A 111 9.96 9.63 17.22
CA TYR A 111 9.37 10.86 17.72
C TYR A 111 10.21 11.40 18.88
N THR A 112 10.48 12.70 18.86
CA THR A 112 11.20 13.44 19.92
C THR A 112 10.31 14.46 20.61
N LYS A 113 9.20 14.84 19.98
CA LYS A 113 8.21 15.76 20.53
C LYS A 113 6.78 15.28 20.22
N PRO A 114 5.83 15.49 21.16
CA PRO A 114 6.01 16.06 22.50
C PRO A 114 6.55 15.07 23.55
N LYS A 115 6.65 13.78 23.20
CA LYS A 115 7.20 12.71 24.04
C LYS A 115 8.04 11.77 23.19
N ASP A 116 8.97 11.09 23.83
CA ASP A 116 9.78 10.09 23.13
C ASP A 116 8.92 8.86 22.80
N LYS A 117 8.91 8.52 21.51
CA LYS A 117 8.24 7.33 20.99
C LYS A 117 9.02 6.78 19.81
N THR A 118 9.21 5.48 19.76
CA THR A 118 9.92 4.81 18.66
C THR A 118 9.05 3.74 18.03
N PHE A 119 9.14 3.67 16.70
CA PHE A 119 8.74 2.50 15.91
C PHE A 119 10.00 1.99 15.24
N LEU A 120 10.49 0.84 15.71
CA LEU A 120 11.71 0.23 15.22
C LEU A 120 11.37 -1.08 14.52
N TYR A 121 11.68 -1.18 13.24
CA TYR A 121 11.74 -2.45 12.54
C TYR A 121 13.20 -2.92 12.48
N ASP A 122 13.49 -4.08 13.05
CA ASP A 122 14.85 -4.65 13.16
C ASP A 122 15.17 -5.71 12.07
N GLY A 123 14.34 -5.76 11.02
CA GLY A 123 14.41 -6.78 9.97
C GLY A 123 13.55 -8.02 10.25
N HIS A 124 13.03 -8.19 11.47
CA HIS A 124 12.21 -9.35 11.85
C HIS A 124 10.92 -8.94 12.56
N TYR A 125 11.02 -8.02 13.52
CA TYR A 125 9.95 -7.57 14.39
C TYR A 125 9.79 -6.06 14.35
N MET A 126 8.55 -5.62 14.57
CA MET A 126 8.22 -4.24 14.89
C MET A 126 8.22 -4.07 16.39
N TRP A 127 9.00 -3.12 16.88
CA TRP A 127 9.08 -2.71 18.27
C TRP A 127 8.46 -1.33 18.41
N GLN A 128 7.52 -1.18 19.36
CA GLN A 128 6.93 0.11 19.69
C GLN A 128 7.22 0.42 21.15
N ASP A 129 8.04 1.43 21.37
CA ASP A 129 8.39 1.91 22.69
C ASP A 129 7.94 3.37 22.84
N GLU A 130 7.39 3.70 24.01
CA GLU A 130 6.88 5.03 24.33
C GLU A 130 7.26 5.41 25.75
N GLU A 131 7.69 6.65 25.92
CA GLU A 131 8.00 7.22 27.22
C GLU A 131 6.77 7.20 28.15
N GLY A 132 6.99 6.76 29.40
CA GLY A 132 5.94 6.66 30.42
C GLY A 132 5.08 5.41 30.32
N LYS A 133 5.30 4.51 29.35
CA LYS A 133 4.71 3.17 29.37
C LYS A 133 5.62 2.18 30.10
N SER A 134 5.02 1.27 30.85
CA SER A 134 5.71 0.18 31.54
C SER A 134 6.01 -1.02 30.64
N PHE A 135 5.66 -0.95 29.34
CA PHE A 135 5.81 -2.04 28.41
C PHE A 135 6.27 -1.55 27.03
N VAL A 136 6.89 -2.46 26.29
CA VAL A 136 7.23 -2.35 24.87
C VAL A 136 6.40 -3.37 24.09
N LEU A 137 5.78 -2.94 22.99
CA LEU A 137 5.08 -3.87 22.11
C LEU A 137 6.05 -4.45 21.09
N LYS A 138 6.03 -5.77 20.93
CA LYS A 138 6.75 -6.50 19.90
C LYS A 138 5.75 -7.24 19.03
N SER A 139 5.78 -7.03 17.72
CA SER A 139 4.90 -7.76 16.80
C SER A 139 5.66 -8.26 15.59
N LYS A 140 5.32 -9.47 15.13
CA LYS A 140 5.89 -10.01 13.90
C LYS A 140 5.33 -9.26 12.69
N VAL A 141 6.21 -8.74 11.83
CA VAL A 141 5.79 -8.07 10.59
C VAL A 141 5.60 -9.12 9.51
N SER A 142 4.37 -9.41 9.12
CA SER A 142 4.10 -10.08 7.84
C SER A 142 3.97 -9.02 6.75
N ARG A 143 4.73 -9.15 5.66
CA ARG A 143 4.71 -8.22 4.51
C ARG A 143 3.31 -7.96 3.92
N GLU A 144 2.34 -8.84 4.20
CA GLU A 144 0.96 -8.73 3.73
C GLU A 144 0.05 -7.86 4.62
N LYS A 145 0.45 -7.54 5.86
CA LYS A 145 -0.41 -6.89 6.87
C LYS A 145 -0.06 -5.44 7.18
N THR A 146 0.86 -4.84 6.44
CA THR A 146 1.16 -3.42 6.61
C THR A 146 0.08 -2.63 5.84
N GLY A 147 -1.11 -2.61 6.44
CA GLY A 147 -2.38 -2.26 5.80
C GLY A 147 -2.55 -0.76 5.54
N GLY A 148 -1.90 -0.24 4.51
CA GLY A 148 -2.20 1.08 3.94
C GLY A 148 -1.86 2.27 4.84
N THR A 149 -0.88 2.10 5.73
CA THR A 149 -0.40 3.17 6.60
C THR A 149 0.59 4.08 5.88
N PHE A 150 0.88 5.23 6.48
CA PHE A 150 1.95 6.13 6.05
C PHE A 150 3.31 5.44 5.90
N PHE A 151 3.57 4.42 6.73
CA PHE A 151 4.80 3.62 6.66
C PHE A 151 4.88 2.82 5.37
N ASP A 152 3.76 2.30 4.86
CA ASP A 152 3.68 1.54 3.61
C ASP A 152 3.98 2.37 2.37
N LEU A 153 3.54 3.63 2.40
CA LEU A 153 3.80 4.56 1.31
C LEU A 153 5.29 4.95 1.21
N ILE A 154 6.02 4.90 2.33
CA ILE A 154 7.46 5.20 2.38
C ILE A 154 8.30 3.93 2.18
N GLU A 155 7.94 2.86 2.87
CA GLU A 155 8.61 1.56 2.79
C GLU A 155 8.45 0.97 1.39
N ASP A 156 7.30 1.18 0.75
CA ASP A 156 7.00 0.61 -0.56
C ASP A 156 6.65 1.64 -1.64
N ILE A 157 7.44 2.72 -1.69
CA ILE A 157 7.41 3.62 -2.85
C ILE A 157 7.73 2.88 -4.16
N ALA A 158 8.39 1.71 -4.08
CA ALA A 158 8.68 0.84 -5.21
C ALA A 158 7.42 0.23 -5.84
N HIS A 159 6.39 -0.05 -5.03
CA HIS A 159 5.10 -0.58 -5.51
C HIS A 159 3.94 0.42 -5.38
N ILE A 160 4.24 1.73 -5.32
CA ILE A 160 3.20 2.76 -5.21
C ILE A 160 2.15 2.68 -6.35
N ASP A 161 2.57 2.27 -7.55
CA ASP A 161 1.70 2.02 -8.70
C ASP A 161 0.67 0.91 -8.45
N ASN A 162 0.95 -0.05 -7.57
CA ASN A 162 0.02 -1.13 -7.24
C ASN A 162 -1.05 -0.68 -6.25
N LEU A 163 -0.75 0.36 -5.47
CA LEU A 163 -1.60 0.85 -4.40
C LEU A 163 -2.49 2.01 -4.86
N PHE A 164 -1.98 2.86 -5.76
CA PHE A 164 -2.64 4.10 -6.14
C PHE A 164 -2.70 4.33 -7.66
N THR A 165 -3.73 5.05 -8.08
CA THR A 165 -3.84 5.64 -9.41
C THR A 165 -3.54 7.14 -9.30
N VAL A 166 -2.77 7.66 -10.26
CA VAL A 166 -2.49 9.10 -10.35
C VAL A 166 -3.73 9.83 -10.87
N LYS A 167 -4.30 10.70 -10.04
CA LYS A 167 -5.39 11.60 -10.41
C LYS A 167 -4.86 12.90 -11.00
N GLN A 168 -3.79 13.42 -10.41
CA GLN A 168 -3.13 14.65 -10.89
C GLN A 168 -1.62 14.51 -10.74
N HIS A 169 -0.89 14.99 -11.75
CA HIS A 169 0.55 15.17 -11.71
C HIS A 169 0.88 16.55 -12.28
N SER A 170 1.65 17.33 -11.53
CA SER A 170 2.15 18.62 -11.98
C SER A 170 3.56 18.86 -11.48
N ILE A 171 4.28 19.78 -12.14
CA ILE A 171 5.62 20.17 -11.75
C ILE A 171 5.63 21.68 -11.60
N THR A 172 5.89 22.16 -10.38
CA THR A 172 5.96 23.59 -10.08
C THR A 172 7.29 23.86 -9.39
N THR A 173 8.07 24.82 -9.91
CA THR A 173 9.35 25.27 -9.33
C THR A 173 10.34 24.13 -8.99
N GLY A 174 10.36 23.06 -9.78
CA GLY A 174 11.24 21.90 -9.55
C GLY A 174 10.77 20.94 -8.46
N MET A 175 9.52 21.08 -8.01
CA MET A 175 8.81 20.15 -7.14
C MET A 175 7.73 19.44 -7.95
N GLN A 176 7.78 18.11 -8.00
CA GLN A 176 6.71 17.30 -8.56
C GLN A 176 5.61 17.15 -7.49
N TYR A 177 4.36 17.40 -7.89
CA TYR A 177 3.18 17.19 -7.08
C TYR A 177 2.36 16.04 -7.67
N PHE A 178 1.97 15.11 -6.81
CA PHE A 178 1.09 14.00 -7.17
C PHE A 178 -0.15 14.03 -6.29
N GLU A 179 -1.33 13.90 -6.88
CA GLU A 179 -2.57 13.57 -6.18
C GLU A 179 -3.00 12.16 -6.59
N LEU A 180 -3.19 11.30 -5.60
CA LEU A 180 -3.33 9.86 -5.76
C LEU A 180 -4.64 9.38 -5.13
N ILE A 181 -5.30 8.43 -5.79
CA ILE A 181 -6.50 7.76 -5.30
C ILE A 181 -6.17 6.27 -5.11
N PRO A 182 -6.54 5.63 -3.99
CA PRO A 182 -6.28 4.21 -3.80
C PRO A 182 -7.03 3.36 -4.83
N LYS A 183 -6.39 2.27 -5.28
CA LYS A 183 -6.97 1.31 -6.23
C LYS A 183 -7.96 0.34 -5.60
N LYS A 184 -7.93 0.19 -4.28
CA LYS A 184 -8.80 -0.70 -3.50
C LYS A 184 -9.45 0.11 -2.39
N ASP A 185 -10.57 -0.42 -1.86
CA ASP A 185 -11.24 0.17 -0.71
C ASP A 185 -10.27 0.30 0.47
N SER A 186 -10.21 1.51 1.04
CA SER A 186 -9.26 1.90 2.08
C SER A 186 -9.88 3.02 2.93
N SER A 187 -9.29 3.27 4.11
CA SER A 187 -9.63 4.46 4.88
C SER A 187 -9.16 5.75 4.19
N VAL A 188 -8.13 5.65 3.36
CA VAL A 188 -7.56 6.75 2.58
C VAL A 188 -8.50 7.10 1.44
N THR A 189 -8.77 8.38 1.23
CA THR A 189 -9.49 8.90 0.07
C THR A 189 -8.54 9.54 -0.93
N ILE A 190 -7.55 10.29 -0.44
CA ILE A 190 -6.54 10.97 -1.25
C ILE A 190 -5.19 10.85 -0.56
N ALA A 191 -4.15 10.53 -1.32
CA ALA A 191 -2.76 10.73 -0.93
C ALA A 191 -2.11 11.80 -1.82
N LYS A 192 -1.40 12.75 -1.22
CA LYS A 192 -0.68 13.79 -1.95
C LYS A 192 0.79 13.72 -1.66
N LEU A 193 1.62 13.83 -2.69
CA LEU A 193 3.08 13.75 -2.58
C LEU A 193 3.72 14.99 -3.17
N TRP A 194 4.74 15.50 -2.49
CA TRP A 194 5.65 16.50 -3.02
C TRP A 194 7.05 15.92 -3.07
N VAL A 195 7.62 15.88 -4.26
CA VAL A 195 8.90 15.24 -4.55
C VAL A 195 9.83 16.26 -5.19
N ASP A 196 11.04 16.41 -4.66
CA ASP A 196 11.97 17.40 -5.18
C ASP A 196 12.66 16.95 -6.49
N LYS A 197 13.47 17.84 -7.06
CA LYS A 197 14.25 17.59 -8.29
C LYS A 197 15.22 16.41 -8.20
N ASN A 198 15.57 15.96 -6.99
CA ASN A 198 16.42 14.78 -6.77
C ASN A 198 15.58 13.50 -6.63
N ASN A 199 14.27 13.58 -6.92
CA ASN A 199 13.28 12.53 -6.71
C ASN A 199 13.14 12.10 -5.24
N LEU A 200 13.44 12.97 -4.27
CA LEU A 200 13.27 12.68 -2.86
C LEU A 200 11.92 13.22 -2.36
N LEU A 201 11.22 12.38 -1.60
CA LEU A 201 9.94 12.74 -1.01
C LEU A 201 10.12 13.80 0.09
N ARG A 202 9.50 14.96 -0.10
CA ARG A 202 9.60 16.11 0.80
C ARG A 202 8.37 16.26 1.67
N LYS A 203 7.20 15.87 1.17
CA LYS A 203 5.96 15.92 1.91
C LYS A 203 5.02 14.81 1.45
N ILE A 204 4.30 14.25 2.39
CA ILE A 204 3.14 13.41 2.16
C ILE A 204 1.97 14.02 2.93
N GLU A 205 0.78 14.00 2.33
CA GLU A 205 -0.48 14.26 3.01
C GLU A 205 -1.47 13.14 2.70
N ILE A 206 -2.03 12.53 3.74
CA ILE A 206 -3.05 11.49 3.65
C ILE A 206 -4.37 12.08 4.16
N VAL A 207 -5.40 12.01 3.33
CA VAL A 207 -6.77 12.38 3.66
C VAL A 207 -7.58 11.10 3.80
N GLU A 208 -8.30 10.96 4.91
CA GLU A 208 -9.17 9.81 5.18
C GLU A 208 -10.65 10.14 4.95
N PHE A 209 -11.51 9.13 4.77
CA PHE A 209 -12.96 9.34 4.61
C PHE A 209 -13.63 9.96 5.84
N THR A 210 -13.01 9.81 7.02
CA THR A 210 -13.43 10.44 8.28
C THR A 210 -13.17 11.94 8.31
N GLY A 211 -12.46 12.47 7.30
CA GLY A 211 -11.97 13.85 7.24
C GLY A 211 -10.70 14.09 8.03
N ASN A 212 -10.09 13.06 8.64
CA ASN A 212 -8.77 13.19 9.23
C ASN A 212 -7.74 13.50 8.14
N VAL A 213 -6.76 14.33 8.49
CA VAL A 213 -5.65 14.66 7.60
C VAL A 213 -4.34 14.45 8.35
N ASN A 214 -3.47 13.62 7.79
CA ASN A 214 -2.13 13.37 8.31
C ASN A 214 -1.10 13.88 7.32
N THR A 215 -0.34 14.91 7.71
CA THR A 215 0.69 15.53 6.91
C THR A 215 2.05 15.28 7.54
N VAL A 216 3.03 14.85 6.75
CA VAL A 216 4.42 14.71 7.19
C VAL A 216 5.33 15.41 6.20
N GLU A 217 6.23 16.25 6.72
CA GLU A 217 7.21 17.02 5.97
C GLU A 217 8.62 16.60 6.38
N PHE A 218 9.46 16.29 5.39
CA PHE A 218 10.84 15.83 5.56
C PHE A 218 11.86 16.93 5.27
N SER A 219 12.88 16.97 6.11
CA SER A 219 14.00 17.91 6.05
C SER A 219 15.31 17.20 6.41
N ASN A 220 16.44 17.87 6.18
CA ASN A 220 17.78 17.34 6.49
C ASN A 220 18.03 15.93 5.91
N ILE A 221 17.49 15.66 4.71
CA ILE A 221 17.54 14.34 4.10
C ILE A 221 18.98 14.03 3.68
N LYS A 222 19.53 12.93 4.19
CA LYS A 222 20.83 12.38 3.81
C LYS A 222 20.63 10.99 3.25
N VAL A 223 21.04 10.78 2.01
CA VAL A 223 20.96 9.51 1.30
C VAL A 223 22.35 8.88 1.25
N ASN A 224 22.43 7.57 1.51
CA ASN A 224 23.65 6.78 1.43
C ASN A 224 24.80 7.28 2.33
N ALA A 225 24.49 8.07 3.36
CA ALA A 225 25.43 8.43 4.40
C ALA A 225 25.63 7.25 5.39
N PRO A 226 26.80 7.14 6.05
CA PRO A 226 26.99 6.12 7.08
C PRO A 226 25.97 6.23 8.21
N VAL A 227 25.24 5.14 8.47
CA VAL A 227 24.30 5.00 9.59
C VAL A 227 24.70 3.78 10.40
N SER A 228 24.84 3.96 11.72
CA SER A 228 25.22 2.89 12.66
C SER A 228 24.14 1.81 12.76
N ASP A 229 24.56 0.55 12.66
CA ASP A 229 23.68 -0.62 12.81
C ASP A 229 22.98 -0.65 14.17
N ALA A 230 23.58 -0.05 15.20
CA ALA A 230 23.02 0.01 16.55
C ALA A 230 21.66 0.73 16.63
N LYS A 231 21.29 1.54 15.62
CA LYS A 231 19.96 2.17 15.53
C LYS A 231 18.84 1.17 15.19
N PHE A 232 19.19 0.02 14.60
CA PHE A 232 18.24 -0.98 14.12
C PHE A 232 18.18 -2.22 15.03
N ILE A 233 18.61 -2.08 16.28
CA ILE A 233 18.64 -3.16 17.27
C ILE A 233 17.86 -2.67 18.48
N TYR A 234 16.80 -3.39 18.84
CA TYR A 234 16.10 -3.13 20.09
C TYR A 234 17.00 -3.47 21.27
N LYS A 235 17.15 -2.53 22.20
CA LYS A 235 17.90 -2.72 23.45
C LYS A 235 16.90 -2.65 24.60
N SER A 236 16.72 -3.77 25.29
CA SER A 236 15.93 -3.78 26.51
C SER A 236 16.59 -2.88 27.56
N ASP A 237 15.78 -2.10 28.26
CA ASP A 237 16.20 -1.30 29.42
C ASP A 237 16.16 -2.12 30.72
N GLY A 238 15.66 -3.36 30.69
CA GLY A 238 15.45 -4.22 31.86
C GLY A 238 14.33 -3.75 32.79
N VAL A 239 13.64 -2.65 32.46
CA VAL A 239 12.59 -2.04 33.29
C VAL A 239 11.22 -2.25 32.68
N LYS A 240 11.10 -2.16 31.35
CA LYS A 240 9.83 -2.34 30.64
C LYS A 240 9.60 -3.80 30.26
N ASP A 241 8.37 -4.27 30.48
CA ASP A 241 7.93 -5.58 30.04
C ASP A 241 7.80 -5.64 28.51
N VAL A 242 8.27 -6.71 27.89
CA VAL A 242 8.05 -6.93 26.45
C VAL A 242 6.75 -7.72 26.26
N VAL A 243 5.78 -7.12 25.59
CA VAL A 243 4.49 -7.74 25.26
C VAL A 243 4.46 -8.11 23.78
N GLU A 244 4.35 -9.40 23.50
CA GLU A 244 4.29 -9.92 22.13
C GLU A 244 2.84 -9.96 21.61
N ARG A 245 2.64 -9.60 20.33
CA ARG A 245 1.36 -9.61 19.62
C ARG A 245 1.42 -10.38 18.31
#